data_AF-O62875-F1
#
_entry.id   AF-O62875-F1
#
_cell.length_a   1.000
_cell.length_b   1.000
_cell.length_c   1.000
_cell.angle_alpha   90.00
_cell.angle_beta   90.00
_cell.angle_gamma   90.00
#
_symmetry.space_group_name_H-M   'P 1'
#
loop_
_entity.id
_entity.type
_entity.pdbx_description
1 polymer ?
#
loop_
_entity_poly.entity_id
_entity_poly.type
_entity_poly.pdbx_seq_one_letter_code
_entity_poly.pdbx_strand_id
1 'polypeptide(L)'
;ARDTAQTFRVNLRTLRGYYNQSEAGSHTLQWMHGCDVGPDGRFLRGYEQFAYDGSDYLTLNEDLRSWTAADTAAQISKRKSEEASEAEHQRAYLEGTCVEWLHRHLENGKETLQRADPPKTHVTHHPVSDHEATLRCWALGFYP
;
A
#
# COMPACT_ATOMS: atom_id res chain seq x y z
N ALA A 1 -6.15 1.42 16.46
CA ALA A 1 -6.10 2.86 16.12
C ALA A 1 -5.28 3.67 17.14
N ARG A 2 -5.69 3.75 18.42
CA ARG A 2 -4.96 4.53 19.44
C ARG A 2 -3.52 4.02 19.66
N ASP A 3 -3.35 2.70 19.72
CA ASP A 3 -2.03 2.09 19.92
C ASP A 3 -1.12 2.33 18.71
N THR A 4 -1.65 2.14 17.50
CA THR A 4 -0.95 2.43 16.24
C THR A 4 -0.46 3.88 16.19
N ALA A 5 -1.29 4.85 16.54
CA ALA A 5 -0.90 6.27 16.53
C ALA A 5 0.27 6.55 17.50
N GLN A 6 0.27 5.91 18.67
CA GLN A 6 1.36 6.05 19.63
C GLN A 6 2.65 5.39 19.13
N THR A 7 2.56 4.21 18.50
CA THR A 7 3.70 3.55 17.86
C THR A 7 4.31 4.43 16.77
N PHE A 8 3.49 5.02 15.89
CA PHE A 8 3.98 5.89 14.82
C PHE A 8 4.66 7.14 15.35
N ARG A 9 4.14 7.72 16.45
CA ARG A 9 4.79 8.85 17.13
C ARG A 9 6.18 8.49 17.66
N VAL A 10 6.35 7.29 18.22
CA VAL A 10 7.65 6.81 18.70
C VAL A 10 8.59 6.50 17.52
N ASN A 11 8.06 5.90 16.45
CA ASN A 11 8.82 5.60 15.24
C ASN A 11 9.34 6.88 14.59
N LEU A 12 8.52 7.93 14.45
CA LEU A 12 8.97 9.22 13.92
C LEU A 12 10.14 9.82 14.72
N ARG A 13 10.12 9.72 16.06
CA ARG A 13 11.25 10.17 16.89
C ARG A 13 12.51 9.32 16.67
N THR A 14 12.32 8.02 16.51
CA THR A 14 13.41 7.06 16.25
C THR A 14 14.06 7.33 14.89
N LEU A 15 13.25 7.46 13.83
CA LEU A 15 13.69 7.74 12.47
C LEU A 15 14.46 9.05 12.38
N ARG A 16 13.94 10.11 13.01
CA ARG A 16 14.64 11.40 13.13
C ARG A 16 16.05 11.23 13.69
N GLY A 17 16.20 10.36 14.70
CA GLY A 17 17.50 10.00 15.26
C GLY A 17 18.39 9.22 14.29
N TYR A 18 17.85 8.22 13.59
CA TYR A 18 18.61 7.44 12.60
C TYR A 18 19.16 8.29 11.46
N TYR A 19 18.40 9.29 11.02
CA TYR A 19 18.77 10.19 9.94
C TYR A 19 19.46 11.49 10.41
N ASN A 20 19.75 11.64 11.71
CA ASN A 20 20.36 12.83 12.30
C ASN A 20 19.64 14.15 11.94
N GLN A 21 18.31 14.12 11.90
CA GLN A 21 17.47 15.25 11.51
C GLN A 21 17.14 16.15 12.72
N SER A 22 16.93 17.44 12.45
CA SER A 22 16.60 18.43 13.49
C SER A 22 15.19 18.25 14.05
N GLU A 23 14.96 18.67 15.30
CA GLU A 23 13.63 18.56 15.92
C GLU A 23 12.56 19.47 15.29
N ALA A 24 12.97 20.58 14.69
CA ALA A 24 12.05 21.54 14.07
C ALA A 24 11.51 21.07 12.69
N GLY A 25 12.06 19.99 12.14
CA GLY A 25 11.65 19.43 10.85
C GLY A 25 10.27 18.77 10.92
N SER A 26 9.46 18.98 9.88
CA SER A 26 8.24 18.18 9.66
C SER A 26 8.62 16.92 8.90
N HIS A 27 8.11 15.77 9.36
CA HIS A 27 8.41 14.47 8.80
C HIS A 27 7.15 13.64 8.62
N THR A 28 7.17 12.75 7.64
CA THR A 28 6.05 11.89 7.27
C THR A 28 6.47 10.43 7.36
N LEU A 29 5.68 9.61 8.05
CA LEU A 29 5.82 8.16 8.08
C LEU A 29 4.51 7.54 7.57
N GLN A 30 4.62 6.72 6.53
CA GLN A 30 3.50 6.01 5.91
C GLN A 30 3.69 4.51 6.09
N TRP A 31 2.57 3.80 6.20
CA TRP A 31 2.51 2.35 6.27
C TRP A 31 1.33 1.87 5.47
N MET A 32 1.57 0.88 4.62
CA MET A 32 0.59 0.31 3.73
C MET A 32 0.69 -1.20 3.84
N HIS A 33 -0.42 -1.85 4.17
CA HIS A 33 -0.48 -3.30 4.32
C HIS A 33 -1.82 -3.85 3.82
N GLY A 34 -1.84 -5.11 3.39
CA GLY A 34 -3.04 -5.74 2.85
C GLY A 34 -2.75 -7.04 2.11
N CYS A 35 -3.82 -7.69 1.66
CA CYS A 35 -3.78 -8.99 1.02
C CYS A 35 -4.66 -8.99 -0.24
N ASP A 36 -4.19 -9.68 -1.26
CA ASP A 36 -4.93 -9.99 -2.48
C ASP A 36 -5.42 -11.44 -2.40
N VAL A 37 -6.65 -11.67 -2.87
CA VAL A 37 -7.21 -13.01 -3.03
C VAL A 37 -7.51 -13.29 -4.49
N GLY A 38 -7.29 -14.54 -4.91
CA GLY A 38 -7.65 -14.99 -6.25
C GLY A 38 -9.17 -15.10 -6.45
N PRO A 39 -9.63 -15.37 -7.68
CA PRO A 39 -11.05 -15.60 -7.97
C PRO A 39 -11.66 -16.78 -7.22
N ASP A 40 -10.82 -17.71 -6.76
CA ASP A 40 -11.20 -18.86 -5.94
C ASP A 40 -11.27 -18.52 -4.43
N GLY A 41 -11.04 -17.25 -4.07
CA GLY A 41 -11.00 -16.77 -2.69
C GLY A 41 -9.74 -17.17 -1.93
N ARG A 42 -8.72 -17.74 -2.58
CA ARG A 42 -7.49 -18.12 -1.89
C ARG A 42 -6.53 -16.95 -1.82
N PHE A 43 -5.74 -16.92 -0.74
CA PHE A 43 -4.64 -15.99 -0.59
C PHE A 43 -3.71 -16.06 -1.82
N LEU A 44 -3.47 -14.90 -2.43
CA LEU A 44 -2.61 -14.77 -3.61
C LEU A 44 -1.31 -14.05 -3.27
N ARG A 45 -1.41 -12.92 -2.59
CA ARG A 45 -0.27 -12.05 -2.25
C ARG A 45 -0.57 -11.28 -0.98
N GLY A 46 0.45 -11.03 -0.18
CA GLY A 46 0.42 -10.11 0.94
C GLY A 46 1.44 -9.01 0.72
N TYR A 47 1.18 -7.83 1.27
CA TYR A 47 2.11 -6.72 1.21
C TYR A 47 2.12 -5.96 2.52
N GLU A 48 3.32 -5.49 2.89
CA GLU A 48 3.53 -4.58 4.00
C GLU A 48 4.75 -3.71 3.70
N GLN A 49 4.55 -2.39 3.69
CA GLN A 49 5.56 -1.42 3.27
C GLN A 49 5.49 -0.17 4.12
N PHE A 50 6.66 0.32 4.50
CA PHE A 50 6.85 1.59 5.17
C PHE A 50 7.59 2.56 4.26
N ALA A 51 7.18 3.83 4.29
CA ALA A 51 7.86 4.93 3.62
C ALA A 51 8.11 6.08 4.61
N TYR A 52 9.26 6.72 4.48
CA TYR A 52 9.66 7.87 5.30
C TYR A 52 10.00 9.06 4.41
N ASP A 53 9.38 10.21 4.67
CA ASP A 53 9.49 11.44 3.88
C ASP A 53 9.26 11.21 2.36
N GLY A 54 8.32 10.32 2.03
CA GLY A 54 7.91 10.02 0.66
C GLY A 54 8.81 9.03 -0.10
N SER A 55 9.84 8.49 0.55
CA SER A 55 10.72 7.46 -0.01
C SER A 55 10.52 6.12 0.69
N ASP A 56 10.74 5.02 -0.05
CA ASP A 56 10.71 3.68 0.53
C ASP A 56 11.65 3.58 1.72
N TYR A 57 11.22 2.88 2.78
CA TYR A 57 11.99 2.70 4.00
C TYR A 57 12.22 1.21 4.27
N LEU A 58 11.16 0.44 4.52
CA LEU A 58 11.23 -0.98 4.87
C LEU A 58 10.05 -1.73 4.26
N THR A 59 10.33 -2.82 3.55
CA THR A 59 9.33 -3.61 2.82
C THR A 59 9.44 -5.07 3.20
N LEU A 60 8.30 -5.69 3.55
CA LEU A 60 8.18 -7.13 3.69
C LEU A 60 8.20 -7.76 2.30
N ASN A 61 9.12 -8.69 2.06
CA ASN A 61 9.27 -9.34 0.76
C ASN A 61 8.08 -10.28 0.48
N GLU A 62 7.90 -10.64 -0.79
CA GLU A 62 6.79 -11.49 -1.24
C GLU A 62 6.79 -12.89 -0.60
N ASP A 63 7.92 -13.32 -0.03
CA ASP A 63 8.05 -14.56 0.74
C ASP A 63 7.40 -14.49 2.14
N LEU A 64 6.97 -13.30 2.57
CA LEU A 64 6.44 -12.96 3.90
C LEU A 64 7.32 -13.44 5.05
N ARG A 65 8.63 -13.45 4.83
CA ARG A 65 9.64 -13.98 5.77
C ARG A 65 10.84 -13.07 5.91
N SER A 66 11.16 -12.32 4.86
CA SER A 66 12.35 -11.48 4.83
C SER A 66 11.99 -10.02 4.54
N TRP A 67 12.87 -9.11 4.94
CA TRP A 67 12.70 -7.67 4.74
C TRP A 67 13.73 -7.10 3.78
N THR A 68 13.30 -6.16 2.94
CA THR A 68 14.16 -5.28 2.16
C THR A 68 14.18 -3.89 2.80
N ALA A 69 15.38 -3.39 3.11
CA ALA A 69 15.59 -2.06 3.66
C ALA A 69 16.17 -1.16 2.57
N ALA A 70 15.61 0.04 2.42
CA ALA A 70 15.95 0.95 1.33
C ALA A 70 17.33 1.61 1.49
N ASP A 71 17.77 1.86 2.72
CA ASP A 71 19.05 2.48 3.03
C ASP A 71 19.68 1.95 4.33
N THR A 72 20.82 2.52 4.72
CA THR A 72 21.58 2.12 5.92
C THR A 72 20.84 2.39 7.23
N ALA A 73 19.98 3.41 7.30
CA ALA A 73 19.15 3.68 8.46
C ALA A 73 18.04 2.63 8.59
N ALA A 74 17.40 2.27 7.47
CA ALA A 74 16.41 1.21 7.41
C ALA A 74 16.98 -0.17 7.78
N GLN A 75 18.27 -0.43 7.53
CA GLN A 75 18.93 -1.66 8.00
C GLN A 75 18.93 -1.81 9.53
N ILE A 76 18.80 -0.70 10.28
CA ILE A 76 18.64 -0.75 11.74
C ILE A 76 17.25 -1.27 12.09
N SER A 77 16.20 -0.77 11.42
CA SER A 77 14.84 -1.28 11.60
C SER A 77 14.70 -2.73 11.16
N LYS A 78 15.28 -3.10 10.01
CA LYS A 78 15.30 -4.49 9.52
C LYS A 78 15.81 -5.46 10.59
N ARG A 79 16.96 -5.18 11.20
CA ARG A 79 17.53 -6.03 12.25
C ARG A 79 16.61 -6.16 13.45
N LYS A 80 15.99 -5.06 13.91
CA LYS A 80 15.02 -5.10 15.01
C LYS A 80 13.79 -5.94 14.66
N SER A 81 13.29 -5.82 13.43
CA SER A 81 12.17 -6.62 12.94
C SER A 81 12.51 -8.12 12.86
N GLU A 82 13.74 -8.45 12.44
CA GLU A 82 14.23 -9.84 12.40
C GLU A 82 14.42 -10.42 13.81
N GLU A 83 15.00 -9.65 14.73
CA GLU A 83 15.16 -10.04 16.15
C GLU A 83 13.82 -10.27 16.87
N ALA A 84 12.79 -9.50 16.48
CA ALA A 84 11.44 -9.62 17.03
C ALA A 84 10.56 -10.65 16.29
N SER A 85 11.07 -11.32 15.27
CA SER A 85 10.29 -12.20 14.38
C SER A 85 9.04 -11.52 13.80
N GLU A 86 9.12 -10.23 13.50
CA GLU A 86 7.97 -9.42 13.07
C GLU A 86 7.34 -9.97 11.78
N ALA A 87 8.15 -10.50 10.86
CA ALA A 87 7.66 -11.10 9.62
C ALA A 87 6.68 -12.26 9.88
N GLU A 88 6.85 -13.04 10.95
CA GLU A 88 5.94 -14.14 11.28
C GLU A 88 4.59 -13.63 11.78
N HIS A 89 4.61 -12.57 12.59
CA HIS A 89 3.39 -11.91 13.06
C HIS A 89 2.60 -11.33 11.89
N GLN A 90 3.29 -10.61 11.00
CA GLN A 90 2.66 -10.00 9.84
C GLN A 90 2.17 -11.05 8.84
N ARG A 91 2.93 -12.12 8.60
CA ARG A 91 2.45 -13.25 7.78
C ARG A 91 1.16 -13.85 8.34
N ALA A 92 1.08 -14.09 9.65
CA ALA A 92 -0.12 -14.65 10.27
C ALA A 92 -1.34 -13.74 10.08
N TYR A 93 -1.15 -12.41 10.17
CA TYR A 93 -2.21 -11.45 9.87
C TYR A 93 -2.60 -11.48 8.39
N LEU A 94 -1.62 -11.43 7.47
CA LEU A 94 -1.84 -11.30 6.02
C LEU A 94 -2.48 -12.56 5.41
N GLU A 95 -2.02 -13.75 5.78
CA GLU A 95 -2.55 -15.02 5.27
C GLU A 95 -3.86 -15.44 5.96
N GLY A 96 -4.12 -14.94 7.18
CA GLY A 96 -5.28 -15.30 7.99
C GLY A 96 -6.29 -14.18 8.10
N THR A 97 -6.09 -13.29 9.08
CA THR A 97 -7.05 -12.26 9.47
C THR A 97 -7.44 -11.35 8.30
N CYS A 98 -6.48 -10.91 7.49
CA CYS A 98 -6.74 -10.06 6.34
C CYS A 98 -7.68 -10.73 5.34
N VAL A 99 -7.40 -11.98 4.96
CA VAL A 99 -8.20 -12.76 4.01
C VAL A 99 -9.62 -13.01 4.55
N GLU A 100 -9.73 -13.36 5.83
CA GLU A 100 -11.02 -13.59 6.49
C GLU A 100 -11.90 -12.33 6.45
N TRP A 101 -11.34 -11.18 6.82
CA TRP A 101 -12.07 -9.92 6.79
C TRP A 101 -12.40 -9.49 5.36
N LEU A 102 -11.50 -9.70 4.40
CA LEU A 102 -11.77 -9.39 3.00
C LEU A 102 -12.97 -10.19 2.47
N HIS A 103 -13.03 -11.51 2.74
CA HIS A 103 -14.21 -12.31 2.37
C HIS A 103 -15.49 -11.79 3.01
N ARG A 104 -15.44 -11.45 4.30
CA ARG A 104 -16.60 -10.89 5.00
C ARG A 104 -17.07 -9.58 4.37
N HIS A 105 -16.14 -8.70 4.01
CA HIS A 105 -16.47 -7.43 3.36
C HIS A 105 -17.03 -7.63 1.95
N LEU A 106 -16.45 -8.54 1.16
CA LEU A 106 -16.92 -8.87 -0.18
C LEU A 106 -18.32 -9.47 -0.17
N GLU A 107 -18.66 -10.28 0.83
CA GLU A 107 -20.02 -10.83 0.96
C GLU A 107 -21.00 -9.74 1.44
N ASN A 108 -20.65 -8.97 2.47
CA ASN A 108 -21.50 -7.90 2.99
C ASN A 108 -21.77 -6.78 1.96
N GLY A 109 -20.79 -6.51 1.09
CA GLY A 109 -20.84 -5.47 0.06
C GLY A 109 -21.05 -6.02 -1.34
N LYS A 110 -21.53 -7.25 -1.49
CA LYS A 110 -21.57 -7.97 -2.78
C LYS A 110 -22.21 -7.19 -3.93
N GLU A 111 -23.29 -6.46 -3.66
CA GLU A 111 -24.02 -5.67 -4.67
C GLU A 111 -23.19 -4.51 -5.27
N THR A 112 -22.18 -4.03 -4.55
CA THR A 112 -21.33 -2.90 -4.97
C THR A 112 -19.89 -3.33 -5.26
N LEU A 113 -19.28 -4.10 -4.37
CA LEU A 113 -17.87 -4.48 -4.46
C LEU A 113 -17.58 -5.58 -5.49
N GLN A 114 -18.58 -6.41 -5.82
CA GLN A 114 -18.45 -7.43 -6.86
C GLN A 114 -19.09 -6.99 -8.19
N ARG A 115 -19.42 -5.70 -8.32
CA ARG A 115 -19.98 -5.12 -9.54
C ARG A 115 -18.85 -4.53 -10.39
N ALA A 116 -18.92 -4.77 -11.70
CA ALA A 116 -18.12 -4.06 -12.69
C ALA A 116 -19.05 -3.28 -13.64
N ASP A 117 -18.87 -1.96 -13.68
CA ASP A 117 -19.56 -1.01 -14.53
C ASP A 117 -18.66 -0.67 -15.75
N PRO A 118 -19.06 -1.01 -16.99
CA PRO A 118 -18.24 -0.76 -18.17
C PRO A 118 -18.17 0.74 -18.52
N PRO A 119 -17.07 1.20 -19.14
CA PRO A 119 -16.91 2.61 -19.49
C PRO A 119 -17.88 3.04 -20.60
N LYS A 120 -18.44 4.24 -20.44
CA LYS A 120 -19.07 4.97 -21.54
C LYS A 120 -17.98 5.60 -22.39
N THR A 121 -17.86 5.18 -23.63
CA THR A 121 -16.79 5.61 -24.54
C THR A 121 -17.32 6.52 -25.66
N HIS A 122 -16.53 7.52 -26.02
CA HIS A 122 -16.78 8.36 -27.20
C HIS A 122 -15.50 9.05 -27.67
N VAL A 123 -15.47 9.49 -28.93
CA VAL A 123 -14.36 10.27 -29.48
C VAL A 123 -14.82 11.71 -29.72
N THR A 124 -13.97 12.66 -29.35
CA THR A 124 -14.17 14.09 -29.64
C THR A 124 -13.10 14.57 -30.60
N HIS A 125 -13.47 15.43 -31.54
CA HIS A 125 -12.59 16.00 -32.54
C HIS A 125 -12.30 17.46 -32.22
N HIS A 126 -11.02 17.82 -32.09
CA HIS A 126 -10.56 19.16 -31.75
C HIS A 126 -9.61 19.66 -32.84
N PRO A 127 -10.06 20.52 -33.77
CA PRO A 127 -9.18 21.13 -34.76
C PRO A 127 -8.01 21.88 -34.09
N VAL A 128 -6.79 21.71 -34.60
CA VAL A 128 -5.57 22.39 -34.11
C VAL A 128 -5.01 23.34 -35.17
N SER A 129 -5.05 22.93 -36.44
CA SER A 129 -4.70 23.75 -37.60
C SER A 129 -5.54 23.34 -38.80
N ASP A 130 -5.31 23.99 -39.95
CA ASP A 130 -6.00 23.65 -41.21
C ASP A 130 -5.74 22.21 -41.69
N HIS A 131 -4.68 21.56 -41.19
CA HIS A 131 -4.26 20.22 -41.63
C HIS A 131 -4.25 19.19 -40.48
N GLU A 132 -4.52 19.62 -39.25
CA GLU A 132 -4.37 18.78 -38.07
C GLU A 132 -5.54 18.94 -37.09
N ALA A 133 -5.94 17.81 -36.52
CA ALA A 133 -6.90 17.77 -35.44
C ALA A 133 -6.49 16.71 -34.41
N THR A 134 -6.78 16.99 -33.15
CA THR A 134 -6.67 16.00 -32.07
C THR A 134 -7.97 15.21 -31.97
N LEU A 135 -7.88 13.89 -32.12
CA LEU A 135 -8.96 12.98 -31.73
C LEU A 135 -8.71 12.51 -30.30
N ARG A 136 -9.62 12.83 -29.38
CA ARG A 136 -9.56 12.39 -27.98
C ARG A 136 -10.60 11.31 -27.73
N CYS A 137 -10.14 10.10 -27.41
CA CYS A 137 -10.97 9.00 -26.93
C CYS A 137 -11.20 9.16 -25.42
N TRP A 138 -12.47 9.09 -25.01
CA TRP A 138 -12.90 9.20 -23.62
C TRP A 138 -13.40 7.84 -23.12
N ALA A 139 -13.18 7.57 -21.83
CA ALA A 139 -13.79 6.49 -21.08
C ALA A 139 -14.30 7.07 -19.76
N LEU A 140 -15.60 7.02 -19.52
CA LEU A 140 -16.26 7.72 -18.41
C LEU A 140 -17.15 6.78 -17.59
N GLY A 141 -17.24 7.03 -16.30
CA GLY A 141 -18.24 6.42 -15.41
C GLY A 141 -18.12 4.90 -15.27
N PHE A 142 -16.90 4.35 -15.32
CA PHE A 142 -16.62 2.94 -15.05
C PHE A 142 -16.20 2.73 -13.60
N TYR A 143 -16.28 1.47 -13.16
CA TYR A 143 -15.82 0.97 -11.86
C TYR A 143 -15.69 -0.57 -11.95
N PRO A 144 -14.77 -1.24 -11.27
CA PRO A 144 -13.50 -0.71 -10.77
C PRO A 144 -12.61 -0.22 -11.93
#